data_AF-A0A3M1HWW0-F1
#
_entry.id   AF-A0A3M1HWW0-F1
#
_cell.length_a   1.000
_cell.length_b   1.000
_cell.length_c   1.000
_cell.angle_alpha   90.00
_cell.angle_beta   90.00
_cell.angle_gamma   90.00
#
_symmetry.space_group_name_H-M   'P 1'
#
loop_
_entity.id
_entity.type
_entity.pdbx_description
1 polymer ?
#
loop_
_entity_poly.entity_id
_entity_poly.type
_entity_poly.pdbx_seq_one_letter_code
_entity_poly.pdbx_strand_id
1 'polypeptide(L)'
;LLVTRKGQLLFLKVQKPPLLQFLKGISGKILHLLSVYRGKLYLSLKLNQKYYLACYDLSKEKINWKYALPAPVIAPVSIYQNYLYCPCTDGRLYVFLNDE
;
A
#
# COMPACT_ATOMS: atom_id res chain seq x y z
N LEU A 1 7.96 -11.28 -5.56
CA LEU A 1 7.35 -11.73 -4.28
C LEU A 1 7.40 -10.56 -3.30
N LEU A 2 6.26 -10.18 -2.72
CA LEU A 2 6.17 -9.12 -1.71
C LEU A 2 5.83 -9.76 -0.36
N VAL A 3 6.65 -9.52 0.66
CA VAL A 3 6.43 -10.07 2.01
C VAL A 3 6.51 -8.95 3.02
N THR A 4 5.62 -8.95 4.01
CA THR A 4 5.73 -8.05 5.16
C THR A 4 6.10 -8.82 6.41
N ARG A 5 7.09 -8.35 7.18
CA ARG A 5 7.46 -8.91 8.49
C ARG A 5 7.75 -7.76 9.46
N LYS A 6 7.02 -7.69 10.59
CA LYS A 6 7.22 -6.65 11.62
C LYS A 6 7.23 -5.19 11.09
N GLY A 7 6.36 -4.86 10.13
CA GLY A 7 6.31 -3.52 9.53
C GLY A 7 7.37 -3.23 8.46
N GLN A 8 8.20 -4.22 8.12
CA GLN A 8 9.16 -4.14 7.03
C GLN A 8 8.56 -4.71 5.75
N LEU A 9 8.89 -4.11 4.60
CA LEU A 9 8.49 -4.57 3.28
C LEU A 9 9.69 -5.19 2.57
N LEU A 10 9.51 -6.41 2.08
CA LEU A 10 10.50 -7.17 1.35
C LEU A 10 10.03 -7.33 -0.09
N PHE A 11 10.85 -6.92 -1.05
CA PHE A 11 10.56 -7.10 -2.47
C PHE A 11 11.61 -8.02 -3.09
N LEU A 12 11.15 -9.14 -3.64
CA LEU A 12 11.96 -9.96 -4.53
C LEU A 12 11.82 -9.41 -5.94
N LYS A 13 12.89 -8.79 -6.45
CA LYS A 13 12.99 -8.37 -7.84
C LYS A 13 13.41 -9.58 -8.67
N VAL A 14 12.49 -10.08 -9.50
CA VAL A 14 12.75 -11.23 -10.37
C VAL A 14 13.60 -10.73 -11.56
N GLN A 15 14.90 -11.00 -11.49
CA GLN A 15 15.90 -10.74 -12.51
C GLN A 15 16.67 -12.04 -12.75
N LYS A 16 17.57 -12.10 -13.75
CA LYS A 16 18.57 -13.18 -13.85
C LYS A 16 19.94 -12.62 -13.51
N PRO A 17 20.56 -13.00 -12.36
CA PRO A 17 20.01 -13.79 -11.26
C PRO A 17 18.96 -13.02 -10.43
N PRO A 18 18.04 -13.71 -9.72
CA PRO A 18 17.03 -13.04 -8.90
C PRO A 18 17.71 -12.30 -7.75
N LEU A 19 17.33 -11.04 -7.53
CA LEU A 19 17.89 -10.21 -6.48
C LEU A 19 16.81 -9.93 -5.44
N LEU A 20 17.06 -10.33 -4.20
CA LEU A 20 16.24 -9.93 -3.07
C LEU A 20 16.65 -8.51 -2.66
N GLN A 21 15.71 -7.56 -2.75
CA GLN A 21 15.93 -6.19 -2.33
C GLN A 21 15.10 -5.90 -1.08
N PHE A 22 15.79 -5.47 -0.02
CA PHE A 22 15.14 -5.03 1.20
C PHE A 22 14.71 -3.57 1.04
N LEU A 23 13.42 -3.27 1.19
CA LEU A 23 12.96 -1.89 1.25
C LEU A 23 12.77 -1.47 2.71
N LYS A 24 13.21 -0.24 2.99
CA LYS A 24 13.23 0.39 4.32
C LYS A 24 11.88 0.24 5.03
N GLY A 25 11.92 0.00 6.34
CA GLY A 25 10.71 -0.21 7.13
C GLY A 25 9.73 0.96 7.01
N ILE A 26 8.47 0.65 6.71
CA ILE A 26 7.39 1.65 6.76
C ILE A 26 6.94 1.76 8.22
N SER A 27 6.81 2.99 8.69
CA SER A 27 6.28 3.23 10.04
C SER A 27 4.80 2.86 10.10
N GLY A 28 4.44 2.09 11.13
CA GLY A 28 3.07 1.63 11.36
C GLY A 28 2.84 0.16 11.00
N LYS A 29 1.66 -0.34 11.37
CA LYS A 29 1.27 -1.73 11.09
C LYS A 29 0.60 -1.78 9.72
N ILE A 30 1.20 -2.50 8.78
CA ILE A 30 0.55 -2.84 7.50
C ILE A 30 -0.56 -3.85 7.82
N LEU A 31 -1.79 -3.54 7.41
CA LEU A 31 -2.94 -4.42 7.63
C LEU A 31 -3.15 -5.33 6.42
N HIS A 32 -3.19 -4.75 5.23
CA HIS A 32 -3.33 -5.44 3.95
C HIS A 32 -2.41 -4.82 2.89
N LEU A 33 -1.86 -5.68 2.03
CA LEU A 33 -1.05 -5.33 0.86
C LEU A 33 -1.97 -5.33 -0.36
N LEU A 34 -2.27 -4.16 -0.88
CA LEU A 34 -3.53 -3.99 -1.60
C LEU A 34 -3.37 -4.05 -3.12
N SER A 35 -2.27 -3.54 -3.69
CA SER A 35 -2.00 -3.64 -5.14
C SER A 35 -0.67 -2.99 -5.54
N VAL A 36 -0.08 -3.48 -6.64
CA VAL A 36 1.04 -2.82 -7.32
C VAL A 36 0.55 -2.33 -8.67
N TYR A 37 0.75 -1.04 -8.98
CA TYR A 37 0.37 -0.46 -10.27
C TYR A 37 1.36 0.63 -10.66
N ARG A 38 1.91 0.56 -11.88
CA ARG A 38 2.87 1.54 -12.44
C ARG A 38 4.03 1.91 -11.50
N GLY A 39 4.65 0.92 -10.86
CA GLY A 39 5.78 1.16 -9.94
C GLY A 39 5.39 1.77 -8.59
N LYS A 40 4.10 1.86 -8.28
CA LYS A 40 3.56 2.27 -6.98
C LYS A 40 2.98 1.06 -6.26
N LEU A 41 3.15 1.04 -4.94
CA LEU A 41 2.53 0.08 -4.05
C LEU A 41 1.47 0.80 -3.20
N TYR A 42 0.26 0.26 -3.18
CA TYR A 42 -0.84 0.77 -2.35
C TYR A 42 -0.99 -0.08 -1.09
N LEU A 43 -1.06 0.61 0.05
CA LEU A 43 -0.97 0.01 1.37
C LEU A 43 -2.07 0.52 2.27
N SER A 44 -2.67 -0.39 3.06
CA SER A 44 -3.42 0.02 4.25
C SER A 44 -2.49 0.03 5.45
N LEU A 45 -2.43 1.16 6.14
CA LEU A 45 -1.59 1.37 7.31
C LEU A 45 -2.47 1.68 8.52
N LYS A 46 -2.12 1.13 9.67
CA LYS A 46 -2.59 1.60 10.97
C LYS A 46 -1.46 2.33 11.68
N LEU A 47 -1.66 3.62 11.93
CA LEU A 47 -0.70 4.49 12.62
C LEU A 47 -1.44 5.31 13.68
N ASN A 48 -0.97 5.29 14.93
CA ASN A 48 -1.56 6.03 16.05
C ASN A 48 -3.09 5.82 16.16
N GLN A 49 -3.53 4.57 16.08
CA GLN A 49 -4.94 4.14 16.09
C GLN A 49 -5.82 4.67 14.94
N LYS A 50 -5.24 5.38 13.96
CA LYS A 50 -5.92 5.82 12.74
C LYS A 50 -5.55 4.93 11.56
N TYR A 51 -6.46 4.83 10.60
CA TYR A 51 -6.31 4.05 9.38
C TYR A 51 -5.95 4.97 8.23
N TYR A 52 -5.10 4.49 7.33
CA TYR A 52 -4.66 5.24 6.17
C TYR A 52 -4.59 4.34 4.94
N LEU A 53 -4.94 4.91 3.79
CA LEU A 53 -4.51 4.43 2.49
C LEU A 53 -3.23 5.19 2.12
N ALA A 54 -2.16 4.50 1.78
CA ALA A 54 -0.90 5.11 1.40
C ALA A 54 -0.41 4.61 0.04
N CYS A 55 0.24 5.50 -0.70
CA CYS A 55 0.96 5.18 -1.93
C CYS A 55 2.46 5.26 -1.69
N TYR A 56 3.14 4.15 -1.88
CA TYR A 56 4.59 4.03 -1.80
C TYR A 56 5.18 3.94 -3.21
N ASP A 57 6.11 4.82 -3.52
CA ASP A 57 6.84 4.85 -4.78
C ASP A 57 8.05 3.92 -4.70
N LEU A 58 8.06 2.87 -5.52
CA LEU A 58 9.14 1.87 -5.50
C LEU A 58 10.45 2.42 -6.04
N SER A 59 10.40 3.43 -6.92
CA SER A 59 11.61 4.02 -7.51
C SER A 59 12.30 4.99 -6.54
N LYS A 60 11.49 5.75 -5.78
CA LYS A 60 11.96 6.75 -4.82
C LYS A 60 12.11 6.20 -3.40
N GLU A 61 11.69 4.95 -3.19
CA GLU A 61 11.69 4.26 -1.90
C GLU A 61 11.00 5.03 -0.76
N LYS A 62 9.92 5.77 -1.07
CA LYS A 62 9.21 6.61 -0.10
C LYS A 62 7.69 6.62 -0.29
N ILE A 63 6.98 7.00 0.76
CA ILE A 63 5.55 7.29 0.67
C ILE A 63 5.37 8.63 -0.06
N ASN A 64 4.65 8.63 -1.19
CA ASN A 64 4.30 9.86 -1.91
C ASN A 64 3.15 10.58 -1.22
N TRP A 65 2.11 9.84 -0.83
CA TRP A 65 0.94 10.38 -0.15
C TRP A 65 0.29 9.35 0.78
N LYS A 66 -0.53 9.85 1.70
CA LYS A 66 -1.44 9.06 2.54
C LYS A 66 -2.75 9.79 2.79
N TYR A 67 -3.88 9.10 2.68
CA TYR A 67 -5.20 9.60 3.02
C TYR A 67 -5.68 8.94 4.30
N ALA A 68 -6.24 9.73 5.22
CA ALA A 68 -6.89 9.21 6.40
C ALA A 68 -8.19 8.51 6.02
N LEU A 69 -8.40 7.33 6.59
CA LEU A 69 -9.62 6.56 6.43
C LEU A 69 -10.39 6.56 7.75
N PRO A 70 -11.73 6.65 7.70
CA PRO A 70 -12.57 6.59 8.89
C PRO A 70 -12.63 5.18 9.50
N ALA A 71 -12.31 4.16 8.70
CA ALA A 71 -12.35 2.76 9.09
C ALA A 71 -11.24 1.95 8.38
N PRO A 72 -10.84 0.79 8.93
CA PRO A 72 -9.89 -0.09 8.26
C PRO A 72 -10.43 -0.63 6.94
N VAL A 73 -9.51 -0.82 5.99
CA VAL A 73 -9.78 -1.46 4.70
C VAL A 73 -10.02 -2.95 4.90
N ILE A 74 -11.07 -3.50 4.32
CA ILE A 74 -11.48 -4.92 4.51
C ILE A 74 -11.01 -5.87 3.42
N ALA A 75 -10.65 -5.35 2.25
CA ALA A 75 -10.28 -6.14 1.09
C ALA A 75 -9.25 -5.40 0.22
N PRO A 76 -8.54 -6.10 -0.70
CA PRO A 76 -7.66 -5.47 -1.68
C PRO A 76 -8.28 -4.25 -2.38
N VAL A 77 -7.51 -3.15 -2.48
CA VAL A 77 -7.92 -1.95 -3.21
C VAL A 77 -7.87 -2.26 -4.69
N SER A 78 -9.02 -2.14 -5.34
CA SER A 78 -9.12 -2.30 -6.79
C SER A 78 -8.74 -1.00 -7.48
N ILE A 79 -8.07 -1.11 -8.63
CA ILE A 79 -7.63 0.04 -9.42
C ILE A 79 -8.29 -0.05 -10.79
N TYR A 80 -9.06 0.98 -11.16
CA TYR A 80 -9.68 1.08 -12.48
C TYR A 80 -9.74 2.54 -12.92
N GLN A 81 -9.34 2.83 -14.17
CA GLN A 81 -9.32 4.18 -14.74
C GLN A 81 -8.68 5.24 -13.82
N ASN A 82 -7.54 4.93 -13.21
CA ASN A 82 -6.85 5.79 -12.23
C ASN A 82 -7.65 6.10 -10.96
N TYR A 83 -8.69 5.33 -10.64
CA TYR A 83 -9.35 5.40 -9.34
C TYR A 83 -8.99 4.20 -8.47
N LEU A 84 -8.79 4.47 -7.19
CA LEU A 84 -8.57 3.48 -6.15
C LEU A 84 -9.88 3.26 -5.40
N TYR A 85 -10.40 2.04 -5.47
CA TYR A 85 -11.63 1.63 -4.81
C TYR A 85 -11.28 0.90 -3.52
N CYS A 86 -11.66 1.51 -2.40
CA CYS A 86 -11.21 1.14 -1.06
C CYS A 86 -12.41 0.77 -0.17
N PRO A 87 -12.74 -0.54 -0.06
CA PRO A 87 -13.83 -0.99 0.79
C PRO A 87 -13.39 -0.97 2.26
N CYS A 88 -14.20 -0.37 3.12
CA CYS A 88 -13.91 -0.18 4.55
C CYS A 88 -14.93 -0.90 5.45
N THR A 89 -14.55 -1.18 6.72
CA THR A 89 -15.43 -1.87 7.69
C THR A 89 -16.65 -1.06 8.10
N ASP A 90 -16.70 0.23 7.80
CA ASP A 90 -17.86 1.10 8.07
C ASP A 90 -19.01 0.90 7.06
N GLY A 91 -18.89 -0.10 6.18
CA GLY A 91 -19.90 -0.42 5.17
C GLY A 91 -19.86 0.51 3.95
N ARG A 92 -18.82 1.34 3.81
CA ARG A 92 -18.67 2.28 2.70
C ARG A 92 -17.51 1.89 1.78
N LEU A 93 -17.67 2.23 0.50
CA LEU A 93 -16.64 2.15 -0.52
C LEU A 93 -16.11 3.57 -0.78
N TYR A 94 -14.85 3.81 -0.41
CA TYR A 94 -14.19 5.09 -0.66
C TYR A 94 -13.46 5.05 -2.00
N VAL A 95 -13.56 6.13 -2.77
CA VAL A 95 -12.92 6.24 -4.08
C VAL A 95 -11.95 7.41 -4.07
N PHE A 96 -10.70 7.15 -4.45
CA PHE A 96 -9.64 8.15 -4.52
C PHE A 96 -9.12 8.26 -5.94
N LEU A 97 -8.88 9.47 -6.41
CA LEU A 97 -8.11 9.68 -7.62
C LEU A 97 -6.65 9.30 -7.35
N ASN A 98 -6.10 8.47 -8.22
CA ASN A 98 -4.70 8.10 -8.19
C ASN A 98 -3.88 9.15 -8.93
N ASP A 99 -3.62 10.28 -8.26
CA ASP A 99 -2.75 11.32 -8.80
C ASP A 99 -1.33 10.74 -8.99
N GLU A 100 -0.77 10.98 -10.19
CA GLU A 100 0.55 10.48 -10.59
C GLU A 100 1.70 11.16 -9.82
#